data_AF-A0A453Q9P9-F1
#
_entry.id   AF-A0A453Q9P9-F1
#
_cell.length_a   1.000
_cell.length_b   1.000
_cell.length_c   1.000
_cell.angle_alpha   90.00
_cell.angle_beta   90.00
_cell.angle_gamma   90.00
#
_symmetry.space_group_name_H-M   'P 1'
#
loop_
_entity.id
_entity.type
_entity.pdbx_description
1 polymer ?
#
loop_
_entity_poly.entity_id
_entity_poly.type
_entity_poly.pdbx_seq_one_letter_code
_entity_poly.pdbx_strand_id
1 'polypeptide(L)'
;MVCSVTDASINETSRPVVDPSACFLWIMAAGTIACASLLQGPNSGTNYRQDKPIIEITAKRAVLLLVVASLFLILRFYFMSSWITWLLIVTFCISGSEGMHFCLVTIISRIFKDCRNNTVQLPLYGEVLTLSLGVVPFCTVFAILWAAYRHSSFAWIGQDILGICTMINTLQTERLPNIRVASVLLSAAFVYDIFWVFISPLVFHESVMIAVASGGVSGEAIPMLLRIPHFFDPLGGYAILCFGDIIYPGQLIAFSYRFDRAGKKGILNGYFLWLTVGYVVGLFLTYLVFFLMDGHGQPALMYLVPCTLGLIVVLGWIRGELPHLWNYGRRPENLVGEVEM
;
A
#
# COMPACT_ATOMS: atom_id res chain seq x y z
N MET A 1 -0.64 13.14 -1.75
CA MET A 1 -2.06 13.51 -1.89
C MET A 1 -2.16 14.41 -3.10
N VAL A 2 -2.68 13.90 -4.22
CA VAL A 2 -2.86 14.69 -5.44
C VAL A 2 -4.32 15.10 -5.45
N CYS A 3 -4.66 16.33 -5.07
CA CYS A 3 -6.02 16.80 -5.36
C CYS A 3 -6.23 16.76 -6.87
N SER A 4 -7.38 16.24 -7.28
CA SER A 4 -7.79 16.24 -8.67
C SER A 4 -7.66 17.65 -9.24
N VAL A 5 -6.85 17.80 -10.29
CA VAL A 5 -6.78 19.03 -11.10
C VAL A 5 -8.07 19.11 -11.91
N THR A 6 -9.13 19.57 -11.26
CA THR A 6 -10.20 20.28 -11.95
C THR A 6 -10.06 21.73 -11.54
N ASP A 7 -9.44 22.47 -12.47
CA ASP A 7 -9.26 23.92 -12.51
C ASP A 7 -8.35 24.54 -11.45
N ALA A 8 -7.03 24.40 -11.67
CA ALA A 8 -5.99 25.26 -11.10
C ALA A 8 -6.06 26.72 -11.59
N SER A 9 -7.25 27.26 -11.91
CA SER A 9 -7.38 28.63 -12.41
C SER A 9 -8.51 29.46 -11.81
N ILE A 10 -9.35 28.95 -10.88
CA ILE A 10 -10.47 29.77 -10.38
C ILE A 10 -10.66 29.62 -8.85
N ASN A 11 -10.19 30.65 -8.15
CA ASN A 11 -10.45 31.05 -6.76
C ASN A 11 -9.89 30.17 -5.61
N GLU A 12 -8.63 30.44 -5.24
CA GLU A 12 -7.93 29.95 -4.04
C GLU A 12 -8.54 30.41 -2.70
N THR A 13 -9.43 31.41 -2.69
CA THR A 13 -9.87 32.09 -1.46
C THR A 13 -10.96 31.39 -0.65
N SER A 14 -11.42 30.19 -1.06
CA SER A 14 -12.60 29.54 -0.46
C SER A 14 -12.40 28.07 -0.10
N ARG A 15 -11.17 27.56 -0.05
CA ARG A 15 -10.92 26.20 0.46
C ARG A 15 -10.85 26.22 1.98
N PRO A 16 -11.62 25.38 2.70
CA PRO A 16 -11.51 25.27 4.14
C PRO A 16 -10.09 24.79 4.51
N VAL A 17 -9.51 25.37 5.56
CA VAL A 17 -8.14 25.07 6.03
C VAL A 17 -7.96 23.59 6.40
N VAL A 18 -9.05 22.90 6.75
CA VAL A 18 -9.08 21.46 7.00
C VAL A 18 -10.24 20.87 6.23
N ASP A 19 -9.95 20.01 5.26
CA ASP A 19 -10.96 19.20 4.60
C ASP A 19 -11.15 17.87 5.36
N PRO A 20 -12.34 17.59 5.93
CA PRO A 20 -12.64 16.33 6.60
C PRO A 20 -12.48 15.09 5.72
N SER A 21 -12.54 15.23 4.39
CA SER A 21 -12.32 14.11 3.47
C SER A 21 -10.89 13.55 3.61
N ALA A 22 -9.90 14.43 3.86
CA ALA A 22 -8.52 14.04 4.08
C ALA A 22 -8.35 13.24 5.38
N CYS A 23 -8.99 13.71 6.46
CA CYS A 23 -9.01 12.98 7.74
C CYS A 23 -9.63 11.59 7.57
N PHE A 24 -10.73 11.47 6.81
CA PHE A 24 -11.36 10.19 6.54
C PHE A 24 -10.43 9.26 5.74
N LEU A 25 -9.73 9.76 4.71
CA LEU A 25 -8.69 9.01 3.99
C LEU A 25 -7.58 8.49 4.91
N TRP A 26 -7.09 9.32 5.83
CA TRP A 26 -6.02 8.91 6.75
C TRP A 26 -6.48 7.81 7.71
N ILE A 27 -7.70 7.93 8.23
CA ILE A 27 -8.32 6.91 9.09
C ILE A 27 -8.49 5.61 8.31
N MET A 28 -8.98 5.66 7.06
CA MET A 28 -9.12 4.47 6.22
C MET A 28 -7.76 3.83 5.93
N ALA A 29 -6.74 4.62 5.60
CA ALA A 29 -5.40 4.10 5.33
C ALA A 29 -4.77 3.45 6.57
N ALA A 30 -4.78 4.14 7.72
CA ALA A 30 -4.28 3.59 8.97
C ALA A 30 -5.09 2.37 9.42
N GLY A 31 -6.41 2.40 9.27
CA GLY A 31 -7.31 1.29 9.55
C GLY A 31 -7.03 0.08 8.66
N THR A 32 -6.73 0.29 7.38
CA THR A 32 -6.33 -0.76 6.43
C THR A 32 -5.06 -1.45 6.89
N ILE A 33 -4.02 -0.68 7.24
CA ILE A 33 -2.73 -1.21 7.72
C ILE A 33 -2.93 -1.97 9.04
N ALA A 34 -3.71 -1.42 9.97
CA ALA A 34 -4.01 -2.05 11.24
C ALA A 34 -4.79 -3.36 11.06
N CYS A 35 -5.84 -3.35 10.23
CA CYS A 35 -6.63 -4.54 9.91
C CYS A 35 -5.75 -5.62 9.28
N ALA A 36 -4.96 -5.28 8.26
CA ALA A 36 -4.03 -6.20 7.62
C ALA A 36 -3.02 -6.80 8.61
N SER A 37 -2.53 -6.01 9.56
CA SER A 37 -1.60 -6.46 10.61
C SER A 37 -2.27 -7.41 11.61
N LEU A 38 -3.47 -7.07 12.08
CA LEU A 38 -4.24 -7.86 13.07
C LEU A 38 -4.79 -9.17 12.51
N LEU A 39 -5.06 -9.21 11.19
CA LEU A 39 -5.48 -10.43 10.50
C LEU A 39 -4.33 -11.45 10.36
N GLN A 40 -3.08 -11.09 10.67
CA GLN A 40 -1.97 -12.03 10.60
C GLN A 40 -2.06 -13.09 11.72
N GLY A 41 -2.15 -14.35 11.31
CA GLY A 41 -2.25 -15.50 12.21
C GLY A 41 -0.98 -15.72 13.08
N PRO A 42 -1.10 -16.48 14.18
CA PRO A 42 0.01 -16.73 15.12
C PRO A 42 1.20 -17.49 14.52
N ASN A 43 0.97 -18.33 13.49
CA ASN A 43 1.91 -19.33 13.01
C ASN A 43 2.15 -19.22 11.50
N SER A 44 2.88 -18.20 11.10
CA SER A 44 3.53 -18.22 9.78
C SER A 44 4.99 -17.86 9.96
N GLY A 45 5.69 -18.68 10.76
CA GLY A 45 7.14 -18.75 10.76
C GLY A 45 7.57 -19.32 9.41
N THR A 46 7.87 -18.45 8.47
CA THR A 46 8.55 -18.81 7.23
C THR A 46 9.95 -19.31 7.57
N ASN A 47 10.19 -20.60 7.35
CA ASN A 47 11.52 -21.20 7.38
C ASN A 47 12.35 -20.58 6.24
N TYR A 48 13.12 -19.54 6.52
CA TYR A 48 14.08 -18.98 5.57
C TYR A 48 15.46 -19.59 5.79
N ARG A 49 16.02 -20.13 4.70
CA ARG A 49 17.36 -20.73 4.60
C ARG A 49 18.27 -19.75 3.84
N GLN A 50 19.43 -19.44 4.42
CA GLN A 50 20.59 -18.67 3.88
C GLN A 50 20.35 -17.22 3.36
N ASP A 51 21.09 -16.26 3.94
CA ASP A 51 20.84 -14.81 3.87
C ASP A 51 21.48 -14.01 2.71
N LYS A 52 22.55 -14.50 2.07
CA LYS A 52 23.12 -13.81 0.90
C LYS A 52 22.19 -13.81 -0.33
N PRO A 53 21.46 -14.89 -0.67
CA PRO A 53 20.53 -14.83 -1.79
C PRO A 53 19.32 -13.91 -1.52
N ILE A 54 18.85 -13.77 -0.28
CA ILE A 54 17.59 -13.05 0.01
C ILE A 54 17.70 -11.56 -0.30
N ILE A 55 18.80 -10.90 0.11
CA ILE A 55 18.96 -9.45 -0.11
C ILE A 55 19.13 -9.16 -1.60
N GLU A 56 19.94 -9.96 -2.31
CA GLU A 56 20.09 -9.80 -3.77
C GLU A 56 18.78 -10.07 -4.50
N ILE A 57 18.02 -11.09 -4.09
CA ILE A 57 16.72 -11.41 -4.68
C ILE A 57 15.73 -10.28 -4.41
N THR A 58 15.68 -9.74 -3.19
CA THR A 58 14.74 -8.65 -2.90
C THR A 58 15.16 -7.34 -3.54
N ALA A 59 16.45 -7.00 -3.58
CA ALA A 59 16.94 -5.84 -4.31
C ALA A 59 16.62 -5.97 -5.81
N LYS A 60 16.84 -7.15 -6.42
CA LYS A 60 16.44 -7.43 -7.80
C LYS A 60 14.94 -7.24 -8.01
N ARG A 61 14.09 -7.73 -7.09
CA ARG A 61 12.63 -7.53 -7.15
C ARG A 61 12.23 -6.07 -7.00
N ALA A 62 12.85 -5.33 -6.08
CA ALA A 62 12.57 -3.91 -5.88
C ALA A 62 12.97 -3.08 -7.11
N VAL A 63 14.16 -3.31 -7.67
CA VAL A 63 14.61 -2.64 -8.91
C VAL A 63 13.69 -3.00 -10.07
N LEU A 64 13.36 -4.30 -10.24
CA LEU A 64 12.43 -4.75 -11.28
C LEU A 64 11.06 -4.06 -11.14
N LEU A 65 10.53 -3.98 -9.91
CA LEU A 65 9.27 -3.29 -9.62
C LEU A 65 9.31 -1.82 -10.05
N LEU A 66 10.38 -1.10 -9.72
CA LEU A 66 10.54 0.31 -10.11
C LEU A 66 10.70 0.50 -11.61
N VAL A 67 11.44 -0.39 -12.29
CA VAL A 67 11.61 -0.35 -13.76
C VAL A 67 10.28 -0.62 -14.46
N VAL A 68 9.55 -1.65 -14.04
CA VAL A 68 8.23 -1.98 -14.61
C VAL A 68 7.24 -0.85 -14.35
N ALA A 69 7.21 -0.28 -13.14
CA ALA A 69 6.37 0.85 -12.80
C ALA A 69 6.71 2.10 -13.65
N SER A 70 8.01 2.38 -13.86
CA SER A 70 8.48 3.48 -14.70
C SER A 70 8.06 3.29 -16.17
N LEU A 71 8.26 2.09 -16.72
CA LEU A 71 7.81 1.76 -18.08
C LEU A 71 6.30 1.92 -18.22
N PHE A 72 5.55 1.48 -17.21
CA PHE A 72 4.11 1.62 -17.18
C PHE A 72 3.66 3.10 -17.16
N LEU A 73 4.28 3.95 -16.32
CA LEU A 73 3.98 5.38 -16.26
C LEU A 73 4.27 6.08 -17.59
N ILE A 74 5.44 5.83 -18.18
CA ILE A 74 5.83 6.41 -19.49
C ILE A 74 4.87 5.96 -20.58
N LEU A 75 4.53 4.67 -20.61
CA LEU A 75 3.59 4.12 -21.58
C LEU A 75 2.23 4.82 -21.45
N ARG A 76 1.71 4.96 -20.23
CA ARG A 76 0.44 5.66 -19.97
C ARG A 76 0.50 7.15 -20.31
N PHE A 77 1.63 7.81 -20.06
CA PHE A 77 1.85 9.23 -20.32
C PHE A 77 1.87 9.56 -21.81
N TYR A 78 2.64 8.81 -22.61
CA TYR A 78 2.77 9.09 -24.05
C TYR A 78 1.62 8.55 -24.88
N PHE A 79 1.15 7.32 -24.60
CA PHE A 79 0.18 6.70 -25.50
C PHE A 79 -1.26 7.15 -25.21
N MET A 80 -1.56 7.66 -24.00
CA MET A 80 -2.90 8.11 -23.56
C MET A 80 -4.06 7.26 -24.11
N SER A 81 -3.80 5.95 -24.26
CA SER A 81 -4.62 5.09 -25.10
C SER A 81 -5.71 4.48 -24.26
N SER A 82 -6.94 4.46 -24.78
CA SER A 82 -8.07 3.77 -24.16
C SER A 82 -7.75 2.30 -23.86
N TRP A 83 -6.88 1.67 -24.66
CA TRP A 83 -6.41 0.31 -24.42
C TRP A 83 -5.65 0.15 -23.10
N ILE A 84 -4.78 1.10 -22.75
CA ILE A 84 -4.01 1.07 -21.50
C ILE A 84 -4.94 1.29 -20.30
N THR A 85 -5.94 2.17 -20.44
CA THR A 85 -6.94 2.36 -19.38
C THR A 85 -7.78 1.10 -19.17
N TRP A 86 -8.21 0.42 -20.24
CA TRP A 86 -8.90 -0.87 -20.12
C TRP A 86 -8.02 -1.95 -19.51
N LEU A 87 -6.74 -2.01 -19.88
CA LEU A 87 -5.78 -2.93 -19.26
C LEU A 87 -5.67 -2.68 -17.76
N LEU A 88 -5.55 -1.42 -17.33
CA LEU A 88 -5.53 -1.04 -15.92
C LEU A 88 -6.79 -1.51 -15.18
N ILE A 89 -7.96 -1.26 -15.76
CA ILE A 89 -9.24 -1.65 -15.17
C ILE A 89 -9.32 -3.17 -15.01
N VAL A 90 -8.93 -3.93 -16.04
CA VAL A 90 -8.91 -5.40 -15.98
C VAL A 90 -7.95 -5.89 -14.91
N THR A 91 -6.72 -5.36 -14.86
CA THR A 91 -5.75 -5.74 -13.81
C THR A 91 -6.25 -5.39 -12.41
N PHE A 92 -6.90 -4.23 -12.24
CA PHE A 92 -7.49 -3.82 -10.98
C PHE A 92 -8.67 -4.73 -10.58
N CYS A 93 -9.52 -5.14 -11.51
CA CYS A 93 -10.61 -6.07 -11.23
C CYS A 93 -10.09 -7.46 -10.80
N ILE A 94 -9.01 -7.95 -11.43
CA ILE A 94 -8.37 -9.22 -11.06
C ILE A 94 -7.81 -9.12 -9.62
N SER A 95 -6.96 -8.12 -9.37
CA SER A 95 -6.37 -7.91 -8.03
C SER A 95 -7.41 -7.58 -6.95
N GLY A 96 -8.49 -6.88 -7.33
CA GLY A 96 -9.63 -6.56 -6.46
C GLY A 96 -10.41 -7.81 -6.08
N SER A 97 -10.71 -8.67 -7.05
CA SER A 97 -11.40 -9.94 -6.81
C SER A 97 -10.56 -10.89 -5.95
N GLU A 98 -9.26 -11.01 -6.25
CA GLU A 98 -8.33 -11.80 -5.43
C GLU A 98 -8.25 -11.28 -4.00
N GLY A 99 -8.10 -9.97 -3.81
CA GLY A 99 -8.03 -9.37 -2.48
C GLY A 99 -9.33 -9.52 -1.70
N MET A 100 -10.48 -9.35 -2.36
CA MET A 100 -11.78 -9.47 -1.71
C MET A 100 -12.09 -10.92 -1.34
N HIS A 101 -11.74 -11.87 -2.21
CA HIS A 101 -11.80 -13.30 -1.91
C HIS A 101 -10.98 -13.64 -0.66
N PHE A 102 -9.72 -13.18 -0.61
CA PHE A 102 -8.83 -13.40 0.52
C PHE A 102 -9.42 -12.85 1.83
N CYS A 103 -9.91 -11.61 1.81
CA CYS A 103 -10.52 -10.96 2.97
C CYS A 103 -11.79 -11.67 3.43
N LEU A 104 -12.71 -12.01 2.50
CA LEU A 104 -13.96 -12.68 2.84
C LEU A 104 -13.72 -14.08 3.39
N VAL A 105 -12.85 -14.88 2.76
CA VAL A 105 -12.50 -16.22 3.26
C VAL A 105 -11.92 -16.13 4.68
N THR A 106 -11.02 -15.16 4.92
CA THR A 106 -10.39 -14.96 6.24
C THR A 106 -11.41 -14.54 7.30
N ILE A 107 -12.31 -13.60 6.97
CA ILE A 107 -13.34 -13.11 7.90
C ILE A 107 -14.36 -14.21 8.20
N ILE A 108 -14.93 -14.84 7.17
CA ILE A 108 -15.98 -15.84 7.35
C ILE A 108 -15.42 -17.06 8.09
N SER A 109 -14.18 -17.47 7.81
CA SER A 109 -13.52 -18.56 8.55
C SER A 109 -13.21 -18.22 10.01
N ARG A 110 -13.09 -16.93 10.36
CA ARG A 110 -12.91 -16.48 11.74
C ARG A 110 -14.23 -16.38 12.51
N ILE A 111 -15.32 -16.02 11.81
CA ILE A 111 -16.68 -15.95 12.38
C ILE A 111 -17.26 -17.36 12.54
N PHE A 112 -17.20 -18.18 11.49
CA PHE A 112 -17.76 -19.53 11.44
C PHE A 112 -16.64 -20.57 11.51
N LYS A 113 -16.27 -20.97 12.74
CA LYS A 113 -15.21 -21.97 12.97
C LYS A 113 -15.51 -23.34 12.34
N ASP A 114 -16.79 -23.68 12.17
CA ASP A 114 -17.25 -24.96 11.62
C ASP A 114 -17.05 -25.04 10.09
N CYS A 115 -17.12 -23.92 9.38
CA CYS A 115 -16.88 -23.86 7.92
C CYS A 115 -15.40 -24.06 7.54
N ARG A 116 -14.49 -24.08 8.52
CA ARG A 116 -13.04 -24.23 8.30
C ARG A 116 -12.61 -25.64 7.88
N ASN A 117 -13.41 -26.65 8.20
CA ASN A 117 -13.04 -28.06 8.01
C ASN A 117 -13.70 -28.73 6.79
N ASN A 118 -14.55 -28.01 6.04
CA ASN A 118 -15.18 -28.55 4.83
C ASN A 118 -14.32 -28.24 3.61
N THR A 119 -13.48 -29.21 3.23
CA THR A 119 -12.64 -29.19 2.02
C THR A 119 -13.25 -30.08 0.95
N VAL A 120 -13.28 -29.60 -0.29
CA VAL A 120 -13.73 -30.35 -1.47
C VAL A 120 -12.53 -30.55 -2.39
N GLN A 121 -12.36 -31.77 -2.88
CA GLN A 121 -11.31 -32.08 -3.85
C GLN A 121 -11.80 -31.74 -5.26
N LEU A 122 -11.14 -30.78 -5.90
CA LEU A 122 -11.35 -30.46 -7.31
C LEU A 122 -10.29 -31.18 -8.17
N PRO A 123 -10.68 -31.84 -9.26
CA PRO A 123 -9.78 -32.67 -10.07
C PRO A 123 -8.62 -31.91 -10.74
N LEU A 124 -8.65 -30.57 -10.74
CA LEU A 124 -7.65 -29.71 -11.38
C LEU A 124 -6.91 -28.77 -10.40
N TYR A 125 -7.45 -28.53 -9.20
CA TYR A 125 -6.93 -27.55 -8.22
C TYR A 125 -6.61 -28.15 -6.84
N GLY A 126 -6.88 -29.44 -6.61
CA GLY A 126 -6.62 -30.11 -5.34
C GLY A 126 -7.71 -29.83 -4.28
N GLU A 127 -7.34 -29.93 -3.00
CA GLU A 127 -8.24 -29.64 -1.87
C GLU A 127 -8.49 -28.13 -1.76
N VAL A 128 -9.73 -27.72 -2.05
CA VAL A 128 -10.16 -26.33 -1.95
C VAL A 128 -11.25 -26.23 -0.88
N LEU A 129 -11.17 -25.20 -0.04
CA LEU A 129 -12.21 -24.91 0.96
C LEU A 129 -13.56 -24.70 0.26
N THR A 130 -14.64 -25.40 0.65
CA THR A 130 -15.97 -25.27 0.02
C THR A 130 -16.46 -23.82 -0.01
N LEU A 131 -16.09 -23.05 1.02
CA LEU A 131 -16.38 -21.64 1.15
C LEU A 131 -15.75 -20.79 0.03
N SER A 132 -14.56 -21.15 -0.44
CA SER A 132 -13.90 -20.49 -1.56
C SER A 132 -14.72 -20.59 -2.85
N LEU A 133 -15.36 -21.75 -3.09
CA LEU A 133 -16.14 -22.00 -4.30
C LEU A 133 -17.36 -21.07 -4.43
N GLY A 134 -17.97 -20.69 -3.31
CA GLY A 134 -19.07 -19.72 -3.28
C GLY A 134 -18.59 -18.26 -3.29
N VAL A 135 -17.46 -17.96 -2.65
CA VAL A 135 -16.95 -16.59 -2.52
C VAL A 135 -16.33 -16.07 -3.82
N VAL A 136 -15.59 -16.90 -4.57
CA VAL A 136 -14.97 -16.50 -5.85
C VAL A 136 -15.97 -15.88 -6.85
N PRO A 137 -17.09 -16.54 -7.21
CA PRO A 137 -18.03 -15.96 -8.18
C PRO A 137 -18.67 -14.67 -7.66
N PHE A 138 -18.97 -14.58 -6.36
CA PHE A 138 -19.45 -13.34 -5.75
C PHE A 138 -18.43 -12.20 -5.91
N CYS A 139 -17.13 -12.48 -5.70
CA CYS A 139 -16.09 -11.47 -5.84
C CYS A 139 -15.93 -10.99 -7.28
N THR A 140 -15.95 -11.93 -8.23
CA THR A 140 -15.87 -11.62 -9.65
C THR A 140 -17.08 -10.79 -10.11
N VAL A 141 -18.30 -11.15 -9.68
CA VAL A 141 -19.51 -10.38 -10.02
C VAL A 141 -19.42 -8.96 -9.49
N PHE A 142 -18.99 -8.78 -8.24
CA PHE A 142 -18.81 -7.44 -7.66
C PHE A 142 -17.80 -6.59 -8.45
N ALA A 143 -16.67 -7.17 -8.84
CA ALA A 143 -15.65 -6.49 -9.64
C ALA A 143 -16.16 -6.10 -11.04
N ILE A 144 -16.94 -6.97 -11.70
CA ILE A 144 -17.57 -6.70 -12.99
C ILE A 144 -18.62 -5.59 -12.86
N LEU A 145 -19.47 -5.65 -11.83
CA LEU A 145 -20.47 -4.62 -11.59
C LEU A 145 -19.82 -3.26 -11.35
N TRP A 146 -18.75 -3.21 -10.56
CA TRP A 146 -17.98 -1.99 -10.38
C TRP A 146 -17.43 -1.47 -11.72
N ALA A 147 -16.84 -2.34 -12.55
CA ALA A 147 -16.30 -1.93 -13.85
C ALA A 147 -17.39 -1.40 -14.81
N ALA A 148 -18.60 -1.99 -14.77
CA ALA A 148 -19.74 -1.56 -15.58
C ALA A 148 -20.31 -0.21 -15.11
N TYR A 149 -20.41 0.01 -13.79
CA TYR A 149 -20.94 1.23 -13.20
C TYR A 149 -19.86 2.27 -12.85
N ARG A 150 -18.63 2.12 -13.37
CA ARG A 150 -17.45 2.93 -12.98
C ARG A 150 -17.60 4.44 -13.17
N HIS A 151 -18.46 4.86 -14.09
CA HIS A 151 -18.72 6.27 -14.41
C HIS A 151 -19.80 6.90 -13.51
N SER A 152 -20.43 6.11 -12.65
CA SER A 152 -21.47 6.61 -11.75
C SER A 152 -20.87 7.30 -10.53
N SER A 153 -21.63 8.22 -9.92
CA SER A 153 -21.20 9.00 -8.77
C SER A 153 -20.92 8.16 -7.51
N PHE A 154 -21.48 6.95 -7.41
CA PHE A 154 -21.24 6.02 -6.29
C PHE A 154 -20.09 5.03 -6.57
N ALA A 155 -19.48 5.06 -7.75
CA ALA A 155 -18.46 4.09 -8.15
C ALA A 155 -17.20 4.12 -7.26
N TRP A 156 -16.91 5.26 -6.62
CA TRP A 156 -15.80 5.39 -5.68
C TRP A 156 -15.93 4.43 -4.50
N ILE A 157 -17.15 4.13 -4.02
CA ILE A 157 -17.36 3.20 -2.90
C ILE A 157 -16.88 1.80 -3.29
N GLY A 158 -17.30 1.33 -4.46
CA GLY A 158 -16.86 0.03 -4.97
C GLY A 158 -15.36 -0.01 -5.24
N GLN A 159 -14.80 1.09 -5.73
CA GLN A 159 -13.36 1.23 -5.98
C GLN A 159 -12.57 1.13 -4.67
N ASP A 160 -12.98 1.87 -3.63
CA ASP A 160 -12.31 1.88 -2.34
C ASP A 160 -12.43 0.53 -1.63
N ILE A 161 -13.57 -0.15 -1.73
CA ILE A 161 -13.74 -1.52 -1.20
C ILE A 161 -12.75 -2.48 -1.89
N LEU A 162 -12.74 -2.52 -3.23
CA LEU A 162 -11.81 -3.36 -3.99
C LEU A 162 -10.35 -3.00 -3.68
N GLY A 163 -10.04 -1.71 -3.61
CA GLY A 163 -8.72 -1.18 -3.28
C GLY A 163 -8.24 -1.58 -1.90
N ILE A 164 -9.07 -1.40 -0.87
CA ILE A 164 -8.76 -1.81 0.52
C ILE A 164 -8.52 -3.32 0.57
N CYS A 165 -9.37 -4.11 -0.08
CA CYS A 165 -9.20 -5.56 -0.15
C CYS A 165 -7.88 -5.96 -0.84
N THR A 166 -7.54 -5.33 -1.97
CA THR A 166 -6.25 -5.54 -2.65
C THR A 166 -5.08 -5.15 -1.74
N MET A 167 -5.13 -3.99 -1.08
CA MET A 167 -4.06 -3.54 -0.18
C MET A 167 -3.87 -4.48 1.00
N ILE A 168 -4.95 -4.95 1.64
CA ILE A 168 -4.86 -5.94 2.72
C ILE A 168 -4.18 -7.21 2.19
N ASN A 169 -4.60 -7.72 1.03
CA ASN A 169 -4.00 -8.90 0.42
C ASN A 169 -2.49 -8.71 0.16
N THR A 170 -2.09 -7.61 -0.48
CA THR A 170 -0.68 -7.29 -0.73
C THR A 170 0.14 -7.18 0.56
N LEU A 171 -0.39 -6.50 1.60
CA LEU A 171 0.26 -6.39 2.90
C LEU A 171 0.45 -7.76 3.60
N GLN A 172 -0.40 -8.73 3.27
CA GLN A 172 -0.32 -10.08 3.85
C GLN A 172 0.53 -11.07 3.07
N THR A 173 0.61 -10.93 1.75
CA THR A 173 1.39 -11.82 0.87
C THR A 173 2.84 -11.36 0.74
N GLU A 174 3.08 -10.05 0.61
CA GLU A 174 4.42 -9.47 0.43
C GLU A 174 5.06 -9.04 1.76
N ARG A 175 5.32 -10.04 2.61
CA ARG A 175 5.87 -9.79 3.94
C ARG A 175 7.35 -9.46 3.89
N LEU A 176 7.72 -8.33 4.50
CA LEU A 176 9.12 -7.99 4.72
C LEU A 176 9.75 -8.97 5.72
N PRO A 177 10.91 -9.57 5.41
CA PRO A 177 11.58 -10.52 6.30
C PRO A 177 12.32 -9.82 7.45
N ASN A 178 12.90 -8.66 7.20
CA ASN A 178 13.68 -7.88 8.16
C ASN A 178 13.68 -6.39 7.78
N ILE A 179 14.19 -5.55 8.68
CA ILE A 179 14.29 -4.10 8.45
C ILE A 179 15.31 -3.73 7.35
N ARG A 180 16.27 -4.60 7.00
CA ARG A 180 17.24 -4.33 5.91
C ARG A 180 16.55 -4.30 4.56
N VAL A 181 15.71 -5.29 4.34
CA VAL A 181 14.90 -5.39 3.13
C VAL A 181 13.90 -4.23 3.08
N ALA A 182 13.30 -3.91 4.23
CA ALA A 182 12.43 -2.74 4.36
C ALA A 182 13.15 -1.44 3.99
N SER A 183 14.37 -1.22 4.49
CA SER A 183 15.13 0.00 4.24
C SER A 183 15.53 0.13 2.78
N VAL A 184 15.96 -0.94 2.12
CA VAL A 184 16.27 -0.93 0.68
C VAL A 184 15.03 -0.60 -0.14
N LEU A 185 13.90 -1.29 0.12
CA LEU A 185 12.66 -1.08 -0.61
C LEU A 185 12.11 0.34 -0.44
N LEU A 186 12.00 0.82 0.81
CA LEU A 186 11.46 2.14 1.11
C LEU A 186 12.37 3.28 0.64
N SER A 187 13.70 3.10 0.72
CA SER A 187 14.63 4.09 0.17
C SER A 187 14.54 4.16 -1.35
N ALA A 188 14.39 3.02 -2.02
CA ALA A 188 14.21 2.99 -3.47
C ALA A 188 12.87 3.63 -3.88
N ALA A 189 11.78 3.35 -3.15
CA ALA A 189 10.48 3.99 -3.37
C ALA A 189 10.50 5.49 -3.09
N PHE A 190 11.22 5.95 -2.06
CA PHE A 190 11.45 7.37 -1.76
C PHE A 190 12.14 8.09 -2.93
N VAL A 191 13.22 7.52 -3.45
CA VAL A 191 13.95 8.11 -4.60
C VAL A 191 13.08 8.10 -5.85
N TYR A 192 12.33 7.04 -6.09
CA TYR A 192 11.40 6.92 -7.21
C TYR A 192 10.33 8.02 -7.20
N ASP A 193 9.72 8.28 -6.05
CA ASP A 193 8.69 9.30 -5.88
C ASP A 193 9.24 10.71 -6.17
N ILE A 194 10.41 11.03 -5.60
CA ILE A 194 11.11 12.30 -5.86
C ILE A 194 11.44 12.45 -7.36
N PHE A 195 11.94 11.40 -7.99
CA PHE A 195 12.27 11.43 -9.41
C PHE A 195 11.04 11.75 -10.26
N TRP A 196 9.92 11.05 -10.02
CA TRP A 196 8.73 11.23 -10.84
C TRP A 196 7.96 12.51 -10.57
N VAL A 197 8.11 13.13 -9.39
CA VAL A 197 7.47 14.42 -9.09
C VAL A 197 8.32 15.61 -9.52
N PHE A 198 9.60 15.66 -9.11
CA PHE A 198 10.44 16.84 -9.28
C PHE A 198 11.41 16.77 -10.45
N ILE A 199 11.89 15.59 -10.83
CA ILE A 199 12.87 15.44 -11.91
C ILE A 199 12.17 15.28 -13.26
N SER A 200 11.03 14.58 -13.31
CA SER A 200 10.28 14.37 -14.55
C SER A 200 9.87 15.66 -15.30
N PRO A 201 9.45 16.77 -14.65
CA PRO A 201 9.14 18.03 -15.35
C PRO A 201 10.34 18.63 -16.08
N LEU A 202 11.56 18.40 -15.58
CA LEU A 202 12.78 18.91 -16.20
C LEU A 202 13.08 18.22 -17.54
N VAL A 203 12.58 17.00 -17.72
CA VAL A 203 12.82 16.18 -18.91
C VAL A 203 11.61 16.20 -19.86
N PHE A 204 10.40 16.19 -19.31
CA PHE A 204 9.15 16.02 -20.06
C PHE A 204 8.27 17.29 -20.08
N HIS A 205 8.74 18.41 -19.53
CA HIS A 205 8.03 19.69 -19.35
C HIS A 205 6.80 19.66 -18.44
N GLU A 206 6.30 18.49 -18.07
CA GLU A 206 5.22 18.28 -17.11
C GLU A 206 5.56 17.15 -16.12
N SER A 207 5.03 17.21 -14.90
CA SER A 207 5.16 16.11 -13.94
C SER A 207 4.36 14.90 -14.41
N VAL A 208 5.05 13.87 -14.89
CA VAL A 208 4.42 12.65 -15.39
C VAL A 208 3.49 12.02 -14.34
N MET A 209 3.90 11.98 -13.07
CA MET A 209 3.08 11.42 -12.00
C MET A 209 1.75 12.18 -11.80
N ILE A 210 1.78 13.51 -11.89
CA ILE A 210 0.59 14.36 -11.73
C ILE A 210 -0.31 14.21 -12.95
N ALA A 211 0.25 14.30 -14.16
CA ALA A 211 -0.49 14.14 -15.40
C ALA A 211 -1.19 12.78 -15.49
N VAL A 212 -0.50 11.72 -15.05
CA VAL A 212 -1.02 10.35 -15.04
C VAL A 212 -2.06 10.14 -13.94
N ALA A 213 -1.86 10.71 -12.74
CA ALA A 213 -2.81 10.59 -11.63
C ALA A 213 -4.12 11.35 -11.90
N SER A 214 -4.04 12.52 -12.54
CA SER A 214 -5.22 13.33 -12.90
C SER A 214 -5.92 12.84 -14.17
N GLY A 215 -5.36 11.86 -14.89
CA GLY A 215 -5.97 11.30 -16.11
C GLY A 215 -5.81 12.15 -17.37
N GLY A 216 -5.09 13.28 -17.28
CA GLY A 216 -4.83 14.21 -18.39
C GLY A 216 -6.09 14.71 -19.10
N VAL A 217 -5.96 15.00 -20.39
CA VAL A 217 -7.04 15.52 -21.26
C VAL A 217 -8.21 14.54 -21.41
N SER A 218 -7.98 13.25 -21.15
CA SER A 218 -9.01 12.19 -21.22
C SER A 218 -9.96 12.18 -20.02
N GLY A 219 -9.60 12.84 -18.91
CA GLY A 219 -10.41 12.89 -17.69
C GLY A 219 -10.58 11.56 -16.94
N GLU A 220 -9.95 10.48 -17.42
CA GLU A 220 -10.04 9.15 -16.80
C GLU A 220 -8.87 8.90 -15.85
N ALA A 221 -9.13 9.13 -14.55
CA ALA A 221 -8.17 8.87 -13.49
C ALA A 221 -7.99 7.36 -13.21
N ILE A 222 -6.75 6.95 -12.92
CA ILE A 222 -6.35 5.55 -12.68
C ILE A 222 -7.09 4.95 -11.48
N PRO A 223 -7.59 3.69 -11.54
CA PRO A 223 -8.37 3.08 -10.46
C PRO A 223 -7.55 2.67 -9.22
N MET A 224 -6.23 2.70 -9.30
CA MET A 224 -5.29 2.23 -8.26
C MET A 224 -5.01 3.28 -7.17
N LEU A 225 -6.07 3.91 -6.66
CA LEU A 225 -6.00 4.95 -5.64
C LEU A 225 -7.31 4.99 -4.86
N LEU A 226 -7.26 5.40 -3.59
CA LEU A 226 -8.45 5.66 -2.77
C LEU A 226 -9.02 7.03 -3.10
N ARG A 227 -10.35 7.14 -3.15
CA ARG A 227 -11.06 8.39 -3.48
C ARG A 227 -12.17 8.67 -2.51
N ILE A 228 -12.13 9.84 -1.88
CA ILE A 228 -13.25 10.35 -1.09
C ILE A 228 -13.70 11.69 -1.67
N PRO A 229 -15.00 11.87 -1.96
CA PRO A 229 -15.50 13.15 -2.44
C PRO A 229 -15.29 14.23 -1.37
N HIS A 230 -14.88 15.43 -1.79
CA HIS A 230 -14.79 16.57 -0.88
C HIS A 230 -16.20 16.92 -0.36
N PHE A 231 -16.35 17.04 0.96
CA PHE A 231 -17.66 17.25 1.57
C PHE A 231 -18.07 18.74 1.61
N PHE A 232 -17.10 19.64 1.61
CA PHE A 232 -17.32 21.08 1.84
C PHE A 232 -16.79 21.98 0.71
N ASP A 233 -16.33 21.41 -0.40
CA ASP A 233 -15.86 22.19 -1.54
C ASP A 233 -17.01 22.45 -2.54
N PRO A 234 -17.35 23.73 -2.84
CA PRO A 234 -18.41 24.08 -3.78
C PRO A 234 -18.14 23.62 -5.23
N LEU A 235 -16.87 23.40 -5.56
CA LEU A 235 -16.40 22.99 -6.89
C LEU A 235 -16.45 21.46 -7.08
N GLY A 236 -16.74 20.71 -6.01
CA GLY A 236 -16.65 19.25 -6.02
C GLY A 236 -15.21 18.75 -6.21
N GLY A 237 -15.07 17.44 -6.45
CA GLY A 237 -13.78 16.78 -6.65
C GLY A 237 -13.49 15.70 -5.59
N TYR A 238 -12.36 15.01 -5.74
CA TYR A 238 -11.98 13.91 -4.88
C TYR A 238 -10.64 14.16 -4.20
N ALA A 239 -10.57 13.87 -2.90
CA ALA A 239 -9.31 13.68 -2.22
C ALA A 239 -8.78 12.30 -2.60
N ILE A 240 -7.48 12.23 -2.90
CA ILE A 240 -6.86 11.04 -3.50
C ILE A 240 -5.64 10.62 -2.70
N LEU A 241 -5.54 9.32 -2.42
CA LEU A 241 -4.37 8.70 -1.81
C LEU A 241 -3.94 7.46 -2.62
N CYS A 242 -2.68 7.41 -3.03
CA CYS A 242 -2.17 6.34 -3.88
C CYS A 242 -1.95 5.06 -3.06
N PHE A 243 -2.17 3.89 -3.68
CA PHE A 243 -1.93 2.62 -2.99
C PHE A 243 -0.47 2.43 -2.56
N GLY A 244 0.49 2.91 -3.35
CA GLY A 244 1.92 2.86 -3.00
C GLY A 244 2.23 3.57 -1.67
N ASP A 245 1.60 4.71 -1.43
CA ASP A 245 1.78 5.51 -0.21
C ASP A 245 1.28 4.76 1.04
N ILE A 246 0.36 3.82 0.88
CA ILE A 246 -0.20 2.98 1.95
C ILE A 246 0.58 1.67 2.07
N ILE A 247 0.82 0.99 0.94
CA ILE A 247 1.42 -0.34 0.89
C ILE A 247 2.87 -0.30 1.38
N TYR A 248 3.72 0.60 0.85
CA TYR A 248 5.15 0.56 1.20
C TYR A 248 5.39 0.84 2.70
N PRO A 249 4.88 1.94 3.29
CA PRO A 249 5.02 2.15 4.73
C PRO A 249 4.23 1.10 5.54
N GLY A 250 3.08 0.66 5.03
CA GLY A 250 2.25 -0.38 5.64
C GLY A 250 2.96 -1.72 5.80
N GLN A 251 3.80 -2.12 4.83
CA GLN A 251 4.61 -3.33 4.92
C GLN A 251 5.60 -3.27 6.10
N LEU A 252 6.20 -2.09 6.36
CA LEU A 252 7.08 -1.86 7.50
C LEU A 252 6.30 -1.89 8.83
N ILE A 253 5.12 -1.26 8.88
CA ILE A 253 4.26 -1.27 10.07
C ILE A 253 3.81 -2.71 10.38
N ALA A 254 3.38 -3.47 9.37
CA ALA A 254 3.01 -4.87 9.50
C ALA A 254 4.20 -5.76 9.94
N PHE A 255 5.42 -5.45 9.51
CA PHE A 255 6.63 -6.07 10.04
C PHE A 255 6.82 -5.77 11.53
N SER A 256 6.67 -4.50 11.94
CA SER A 256 6.83 -4.10 13.33
C SER A 256 5.83 -4.78 14.27
N TYR A 257 4.58 -4.98 13.82
CA TYR A 257 3.56 -5.74 14.57
C TYR A 257 3.98 -7.18 14.86
N ARG A 258 4.53 -7.87 13.85
CA ARG A 258 5.04 -9.23 14.00
C ARG A 258 6.23 -9.29 14.96
N PHE A 259 7.15 -8.33 14.83
CA PHE A 259 8.31 -8.21 15.71
C PHE A 259 7.88 -8.00 17.18
N ASP A 260 6.96 -7.08 17.43
CA ASP A 260 6.44 -6.80 18.77
C ASP A 260 5.76 -8.00 19.40
N ARG A 261 4.94 -8.71 18.61
CA ARG A 261 4.24 -9.92 19.07
C ARG A 261 5.22 -11.05 19.37
N ALA A 262 6.26 -11.23 18.56
CA ALA A 262 7.32 -12.21 18.81
C ALA A 262 8.10 -11.88 20.10
N GLY A 263 8.37 -10.60 20.34
CA GLY A 263 9.00 -10.11 21.57
C GLY A 263 8.07 -9.97 22.78
N LYS A 264 6.80 -10.39 22.68
CA LYS A 264 5.76 -10.21 23.71
C LYS A 264 5.69 -8.77 24.27
N LYS A 265 5.88 -7.78 23.41
CA LYS A 265 5.86 -6.37 23.81
C LYS A 265 4.44 -5.88 24.03
N GLY A 266 4.26 -5.05 25.06
CA GLY A 266 3.00 -4.32 25.25
C GLY A 266 2.78 -3.27 24.16
N ILE A 267 1.53 -2.84 23.95
CA ILE A 267 1.12 -1.93 22.87
C ILE A 267 1.93 -0.61 22.87
N LEU A 268 2.15 0.00 24.03
CA LEU A 268 2.90 1.27 24.17
C LEU A 268 4.42 1.10 24.01
N ASN A 269 4.93 -0.09 24.37
CA ASN A 269 6.35 -0.41 24.31
C ASN A 269 6.72 -1.03 22.95
N GLY A 270 5.75 -1.46 22.15
CA GLY A 270 5.94 -1.98 20.81
C GLY A 270 6.22 -0.87 19.79
N TYR A 271 6.83 -1.23 18.68
CA TYR A 271 7.05 -0.35 17.52
C TYR A 271 5.76 -0.07 16.75
N PHE A 272 4.82 -1.02 16.67
CA PHE A 272 3.61 -0.93 15.85
C PHE A 272 2.80 0.34 16.07
N LEU A 273 2.53 0.70 17.33
CA LEU A 273 1.78 1.91 17.65
C LEU A 273 2.53 3.16 17.20
N TRP A 274 3.82 3.27 17.53
CA TRP A 274 4.64 4.43 17.19
C TRP A 274 4.78 4.60 15.67
N LEU A 275 4.97 3.53 14.91
CA LEU A 275 5.05 3.62 13.45
C LEU A 275 3.68 3.95 12.83
N THR A 276 2.58 3.47 13.40
CA THR A 276 1.23 3.84 12.93
C THR A 276 0.96 5.32 13.18
N VAL A 277 1.34 5.84 14.35
CA VAL A 277 1.29 7.29 14.65
C VAL A 277 2.21 8.05 13.71
N GLY A 278 3.44 7.60 13.51
CA GLY A 278 4.40 8.19 12.58
C GLY A 278 3.87 8.24 11.14
N TYR A 279 3.17 7.21 10.68
CA TYR A 279 2.51 7.20 9.38
C TYR A 279 1.41 8.26 9.27
N VAL A 280 0.53 8.38 10.27
CA VAL A 280 -0.52 9.41 10.29
C VAL A 280 0.09 10.82 10.36
N VAL A 281 1.16 11.01 11.16
CA VAL A 281 1.91 12.27 11.21
C VAL A 281 2.54 12.57 9.85
N GLY A 282 3.11 11.58 9.17
CA GLY A 282 3.64 11.72 7.82
C GLY A 282 2.55 12.14 6.82
N LEU A 283 1.36 11.52 6.85
CA LEU A 283 0.22 11.94 6.03
C LEU A 283 -0.21 13.38 6.33
N PHE A 284 -0.26 13.76 7.61
CA PHE A 284 -0.54 15.13 8.01
C PHE A 284 0.51 16.11 7.46
N LEU A 285 1.81 15.76 7.53
CA LEU A 285 2.87 16.58 6.95
C LEU A 285 2.75 16.70 5.42
N THR A 286 2.41 15.61 4.72
CA THR A 286 2.16 15.69 3.26
C THR A 286 1.03 16.65 2.93
N TYR A 287 -0.03 16.67 3.74
CA TYR A 287 -1.16 17.56 3.55
C TYR A 287 -0.82 19.00 3.89
N LEU A 288 -0.09 19.22 5.00
CA LEU A 288 0.36 20.55 5.41
C LEU A 288 1.25 21.19 4.34
N VAL A 289 2.24 20.44 3.83
CA VAL A 289 3.13 20.99 2.80
C VAL A 289 2.37 21.20 1.49
N PHE A 290 1.42 20.34 1.14
CA PHE A 290 0.55 20.56 -0.02
C PHE A 290 -0.24 21.87 0.08
N PHE A 291 -0.77 22.17 1.27
CA PHE A 291 -1.45 23.44 1.55
C PHE A 291 -0.49 24.64 1.48
N LEU A 292 0.75 24.50 1.93
CA LEU A 292 1.75 25.58 1.93
C LEU A 292 2.38 25.87 0.56
N MET A 293 2.35 24.91 -0.37
CA MET A 293 2.93 25.05 -1.72
C MET A 293 1.87 25.32 -2.79
N ASP A 294 0.76 25.96 -2.43
CA ASP A 294 -0.32 26.39 -3.34
C ASP A 294 -0.79 25.28 -4.30
N GLY A 295 -0.84 24.03 -3.82
CA GLY A 295 -1.35 22.90 -4.57
C GLY A 295 -0.39 22.29 -5.62
N HIS A 296 0.89 22.67 -5.64
CA HIS A 296 1.88 21.95 -6.44
C HIS A 296 2.02 20.49 -5.95
N GLY A 297 2.15 19.54 -6.89
CA GLY A 297 2.26 18.12 -6.55
C GLY A 297 3.53 17.81 -5.78
N GLN A 298 3.41 16.94 -4.77
CA GLN A 298 4.48 16.62 -3.83
C GLN A 298 4.70 15.10 -3.73
N PRO A 299 5.96 14.67 -3.58
CA PRO A 299 6.28 13.28 -3.28
C PRO A 299 5.83 12.95 -1.85
N ALA A 300 4.80 12.12 -1.71
CA ALA A 300 4.25 11.76 -0.41
C ALA A 300 5.25 10.93 0.41
N LEU A 301 6.00 10.04 -0.25
CA LEU A 301 6.99 9.18 0.42
C LEU A 301 8.14 9.99 1.03
N MET A 302 8.37 11.22 0.55
CA MET A 302 9.37 12.12 1.13
C MET A 302 9.11 12.40 2.61
N TYR A 303 7.86 12.42 3.03
CA TYR A 303 7.44 12.67 4.42
C TYR A 303 7.11 11.37 5.14
N LEU A 304 6.48 10.40 4.46
CA LEU A 304 6.09 9.12 5.07
C LEU A 304 7.30 8.26 5.46
N VAL A 305 8.35 8.20 4.63
CA VAL A 305 9.50 7.34 4.89
C VAL A 305 10.30 7.81 6.12
N PRO A 306 10.66 9.10 6.28
CA PRO A 306 11.30 9.56 7.52
C PRO A 306 10.45 9.33 8.77
N CYS A 307 9.13 9.58 8.69
CA CYS A 307 8.23 9.41 9.83
C CYS A 307 7.94 7.95 10.19
N THR A 308 8.27 6.98 9.32
CA THR A 308 8.09 5.54 9.58
C THR A 308 9.42 4.81 9.71
N LEU A 309 10.19 4.71 8.64
CA LEU A 309 11.51 4.06 8.61
C LEU A 309 12.52 4.79 9.50
N GLY A 310 12.56 6.13 9.44
CA GLY A 310 13.43 6.92 10.31
C GLY A 310 13.07 6.70 11.78
N LEU A 311 11.77 6.73 12.10
CA LEU A 311 11.28 6.50 13.46
C LEU A 311 11.67 5.12 14.02
N ILE A 312 11.50 4.03 13.27
CA ILE A 312 11.88 2.70 13.75
C ILE A 312 13.40 2.54 13.92
N VAL A 313 14.21 3.17 13.06
CA VAL A 313 15.67 3.13 13.17
C VAL A 313 16.12 3.90 14.41
N VAL A 314 15.58 5.10 14.64
CA VAL A 314 15.90 5.91 15.83
C VAL A 314 15.45 5.22 17.11
N LEU A 315 14.21 4.72 17.17
CA LEU A 315 13.72 3.98 18.34
C LEU A 315 14.52 2.69 18.58
N GLY A 316 14.84 1.96 17.52
CA GLY A 316 15.66 0.74 17.59
C GLY A 316 17.08 1.03 18.08
N TRP A 317 17.67 2.17 17.68
CA TRP A 317 18.96 2.62 18.18
C TRP A 317 18.89 2.95 19.67
N ILE A 318 17.95 3.80 20.08
CA ILE A 318 17.79 4.25 21.48
C ILE A 318 17.57 3.06 22.41
N ARG A 319 16.83 2.04 21.95
CA ARG A 319 16.54 0.82 22.73
C ARG A 319 17.62 -0.25 22.64
N GLY A 320 18.66 -0.08 21.82
CA GLY A 320 19.69 -1.08 21.60
C GLY A 320 19.20 -2.33 20.85
N GLU A 321 18.03 -2.26 20.21
CA GLU A 321 17.38 -3.39 19.54
C GLU A 321 17.55 -3.37 18.01
N LEU A 322 18.23 -2.35 17.48
CA LEU A 322 18.51 -2.23 16.05
C LEU A 322 19.17 -3.51 15.48
N PRO A 323 20.16 -4.16 16.15
CA PRO A 323 20.72 -5.41 15.66
C PRO A 323 19.70 -6.55 15.59
N HIS A 324 18.72 -6.59 16.51
CA HIS A 324 17.65 -7.59 16.51
C HIS A 324 16.65 -7.34 15.38
N LEU A 325 16.29 -6.08 15.11
CA LEU A 325 15.47 -5.71 13.94
C LEU A 325 16.19 -6.04 12.62
N TRP A 326 17.50 -5.78 12.59
CA TRP A 326 18.39 -5.99 11.44
C TRP A 326 18.63 -7.47 11.12
N ASN A 327 18.59 -8.33 12.14
CA ASN A 327 18.80 -9.78 12.01
C ASN A 327 17.52 -10.58 12.26
N TYR A 328 16.36 -9.94 12.31
CA TYR A 328 15.09 -10.63 12.56
C TYR A 328 14.85 -11.73 11.51
N GLY A 329 14.43 -12.91 11.98
CA GLY A 329 14.23 -14.09 11.13
C GLY A 329 15.51 -14.87 10.78
N ARG A 330 16.70 -14.39 11.15
CA ARG A 330 17.96 -15.15 11.04
C ARG A 330 18.15 -16.01 12.29
N ARG A 331 18.17 -17.34 12.15
CA ARG A 331 18.72 -18.20 13.22
C ARG A 331 20.23 -17.98 13.33
N PRO A 332 20.82 -17.99 14.53
CA PRO A 332 22.26 -18.12 14.67
C PRO A 332 22.65 -19.54 14.27
N GLU A 333 22.91 -19.76 12.99
CA GLU A 333 23.79 -20.84 12.57
C GLU A 333 25.21 -20.24 12.58
N ASN A 334 26.13 -20.88 13.32
CA ASN A 334 27.55 -20.57 13.49
C ASN A 334 27.96 -19.93 14.84
N LEU A 335 27.63 -20.57 15.97
CA LEU A 335 28.40 -20.43 17.21
C LEU A 335 29.02 -21.75 17.71
N VAL A 336 29.14 -22.77 16.83
CA VAL A 336 29.74 -24.09 17.18
C VAL A 336 30.90 -24.47 16.25
N GLY A 337 31.53 -23.50 15.57
CA GLY A 337 32.55 -23.79 14.54
C GLY A 337 33.93 -23.15 14.72
N GLU A 338 34.17 -22.36 15.77
CA GLU A 338 35.44 -21.64 15.97
C GLU A 338 35.99 -21.80 17.40
N VAL A 339 35.92 -23.01 17.96
CA VAL A 339 36.69 -23.38 19.17
C VAL A 339 37.52 -24.65 18.99
N GLU A 340 37.42 -25.35 17.85
CA GLU A 340 38.34 -26.46 17.54
C GLU A 340 38.76 -26.40 16.07
N MET A 341 39.87 -25.68 15.82
CA MET A 341 40.98 -26.10 14.95
C MET A 341 42.15 -25.12 15.07
#